data_AF-A0A1F2W167-F1
#
_entry.id   AF-A0A1F2W167-F1
#
_cell.length_a   1.000
_cell.length_b   1.000
_cell.length_c   1.000
_cell.angle_alpha   90.00
_cell.angle_beta   90.00
_cell.angle_gamma   90.00
#
_symmetry.space_group_name_H-M   'P 1'
#
loop_
_entity.id
_entity.type
_entity.pdbx_description
1 polymer ?
#
loop_
_entity_poly.entity_id
_entity_poly.type
_entity_poly.pdbx_seq_one_letter_code
_entity_poly.pdbx_strand_id
1 'polypeptide(L)'
;MIDFKKLNRLSYITKRMYIIKRICELKDIDLEYLFGLFDLYDMKNRGRWFWQKASFTGMLKDASDNFNAILDETVKDLKQADERKTNKQIESASGVLDKLLIGLETNCSVNRISDFNYVKRFLSNSFKALITDNLKGTE
;
A
#
# COMPACT_ATOMS: atom_id res chain seq x y z
N MET A 1 16.30 -7.95 -5.99
CA MET A 1 15.12 -7.66 -6.85
C MET A 1 14.64 -9.00 -7.39
N ILE A 2 13.44 -9.42 -7.00
CA ILE A 2 12.89 -10.71 -7.42
C ILE A 2 12.69 -10.78 -8.94
N ASP A 3 12.97 -11.94 -9.53
CA ASP A 3 12.61 -12.28 -10.91
C ASP A 3 11.08 -12.21 -11.10
N PHE A 4 10.60 -11.49 -12.11
CA PHE A 4 9.17 -11.33 -12.41
C PHE A 4 8.44 -12.65 -12.68
N LYS A 5 9.10 -13.65 -13.28
CA LYS A 5 8.56 -15.01 -13.46
C LYS A 5 8.39 -15.69 -12.10
N LYS A 6 9.31 -15.49 -11.16
CA LYS A 6 9.19 -15.99 -9.78
C LYS A 6 8.05 -15.27 -9.05
N LEU A 7 8.00 -13.94 -9.12
CA LEU A 7 6.93 -13.12 -8.55
C LEU A 7 5.55 -13.52 -9.09
N ASN A 8 5.45 -13.83 -10.38
CA ASN A 8 4.19 -14.27 -11.00
C ASN A 8 3.69 -15.63 -10.47
N ARG A 9 4.55 -16.46 -9.88
CA ARG A 9 4.14 -17.72 -9.25
C ARG A 9 3.68 -17.56 -7.80
N LEU A 10 3.93 -16.41 -7.19
CA LEU A 10 3.55 -16.16 -5.79
C LEU A 10 2.05 -15.89 -5.65
N SER A 11 1.58 -15.86 -4.39
CA SER A 11 0.18 -15.58 -4.09
C SER A 11 -0.21 -14.18 -4.56
N TYR A 12 -1.50 -13.97 -4.82
CA TYR A 12 -2.03 -12.65 -5.20
C TYR A 12 -1.69 -11.57 -4.16
N ILE A 13 -1.82 -11.88 -2.87
CA ILE A 13 -1.49 -10.95 -1.77
C ILE A 13 0.00 -10.61 -1.76
N THR A 14 0.86 -11.61 -2.00
CA THR A 14 2.30 -11.41 -2.11
C THR A 14 2.67 -10.46 -3.25
N LYS A 15 2.07 -10.66 -4.44
CA LYS A 15 2.27 -9.75 -5.58
C LYS A 15 1.83 -8.33 -5.25
N ARG A 16 0.64 -8.18 -4.64
CA ARG A 16 0.11 -6.88 -4.24
C ARG A 16 1.04 -6.18 -3.24
N MET A 17 1.51 -6.89 -2.22
CA MET A 17 2.43 -6.35 -1.20
C MET A 17 3.77 -5.94 -1.81
N TYR A 18 4.32 -6.75 -2.72
CA TYR A 18 5.53 -6.39 -3.46
C TYR A 18 5.35 -5.11 -4.25
N ILE A 19 4.24 -4.99 -5.01
CA ILE A 19 3.93 -3.78 -5.78
C ILE A 19 3.81 -2.57 -4.86
N ILE A 20 3.09 -2.67 -3.73
CA ILE A 20 2.97 -1.58 -2.75
C ILE A 20 4.35 -1.17 -2.23
N LYS A 21 5.21 -2.13 -1.84
CA LYS A 21 6.59 -1.86 -1.41
C LYS A 21 7.35 -1.08 -2.48
N ARG A 22 7.29 -1.51 -3.74
CA ARG A 22 7.96 -0.83 -4.86
C ARG A 22 7.45 0.60 -5.08
N ILE A 23 6.16 0.83 -4.96
CA ILE A 23 5.59 2.17 -5.06
C ILE A 23 6.07 3.05 -3.89
N CYS A 24 6.13 2.50 -2.68
CA CYS A 24 6.63 3.21 -1.50
C CYS A 24 8.12 3.58 -1.66
N GLU A 25 8.95 2.64 -2.13
CA GLU A 25 10.38 2.87 -2.41
C GLU A 25 10.59 4.01 -3.43
N LEU A 26 9.79 4.08 -4.50
CA LEU A 26 9.87 5.17 -5.48
C LEU A 26 9.57 6.57 -4.92
N LYS A 27 8.84 6.63 -3.80
CA LYS A 27 8.40 7.87 -3.17
C LYS A 27 9.10 8.17 -1.85
N ASP A 28 10.10 7.37 -1.48
CA ASP A 28 10.78 7.43 -0.19
C ASP A 28 9.78 7.39 0.99
N ILE A 29 8.78 6.52 0.88
CA ILE A 29 7.76 6.29 1.91
C ILE A 29 8.09 5.00 2.64
N ASP A 30 8.14 5.05 3.97
CA ASP A 30 8.28 3.86 4.79
C ASP A 30 6.98 3.03 4.74
N LEU A 31 7.11 1.74 4.41
CA LEU A 31 5.97 0.85 4.27
C LEU A 31 5.20 0.68 5.58
N GLU A 32 5.90 0.55 6.71
CA GLU A 32 5.27 0.42 8.02
C GLU A 32 4.53 1.70 8.42
N TYR A 33 5.03 2.87 8.03
CA TYR A 33 4.34 4.14 8.19
C TYR A 33 3.02 4.17 7.41
N LEU A 34 3.02 3.76 6.13
CA LEU A 34 1.79 3.68 5.33
C LEU A 34 0.74 2.77 5.99
N PHE A 35 1.13 1.56 6.39
CA PHE A 35 0.21 0.64 7.05
C PHE A 35 -0.20 1.12 8.45
N GLY A 36 0.68 1.81 9.17
CA GLY A 36 0.37 2.49 10.42
C GLY A 36 -0.67 3.61 10.25
N LEU A 37 -0.64 4.36 9.14
CA LEU A 37 -1.68 5.34 8.81
C LEU A 37 -3.04 4.69 8.60
N PHE A 38 -3.10 3.53 7.94
CA PHE A 38 -4.35 2.80 7.77
C PHE A 38 -4.93 2.35 9.11
N ASP A 39 -4.11 1.78 10.00
CA ASP A 39 -4.56 1.39 11.34
C ASP A 39 -4.96 2.60 12.20
N LEU A 40 -4.19 3.69 12.14
CA LEU A 40 -4.52 4.93 12.85
C LEU A 40 -5.84 5.53 12.37
N TYR A 41 -6.06 5.53 11.05
CA TYR A 41 -7.33 5.99 10.47
C TYR A 41 -8.49 5.12 10.95
N ASP A 42 -8.34 3.79 10.91
CA ASP A 42 -9.40 2.87 11.31
C ASP A 42 -9.75 3.00 12.81
N MET A 43 -8.72 3.19 13.64
CA MET A 43 -8.88 3.50 15.06
C MET A 43 -9.64 4.81 15.28
N LYS A 44 -9.29 5.89 14.57
CA LYS A 44 -9.97 7.19 14.70
C LYS A 44 -11.42 7.16 14.20
N ASN A 45 -11.74 6.30 13.23
CA ASN A 45 -13.06 6.22 12.60
C ASN A 45 -13.94 5.06 13.09
N ARG A 46 -13.57 4.42 14.21
CA ARG A 46 -14.36 3.36 14.87
C ARG A 46 -14.68 2.16 13.96
N GLY A 47 -13.65 1.56 13.36
CA GLY A 47 -13.57 0.11 13.15
C GLY A 47 -14.27 -0.50 11.93
N ARG A 48 -14.25 0.15 10.76
CA ARG A 48 -14.57 -0.53 9.50
C ARG A 48 -13.27 -0.85 8.78
N TRP A 49 -12.70 -2.00 9.14
CA TRP A 49 -11.44 -2.53 8.65
C TRP A 49 -11.15 -2.19 7.18
N PHE A 50 -9.99 -1.58 6.91
CA PHE A 50 -9.55 -1.05 5.62
C PHE A 50 -9.73 -2.00 4.41
N TRP A 51 -9.65 -3.32 4.63
CA TRP A 51 -9.82 -4.33 3.59
C TRP A 51 -11.29 -4.70 3.29
N GLN A 52 -12.24 -4.23 4.09
CA GLN A 52 -13.68 -4.45 3.92
C GLN A 52 -14.40 -3.16 3.46
N LYS A 53 -14.21 -2.82 2.18
CA LYS A 53 -15.09 -2.02 1.28
C LYS A 53 -15.71 -0.67 1.73
N ALA A 54 -15.58 -0.16 2.96
CA ALA A 54 -16.33 1.05 3.36
C ALA A 54 -15.79 1.84 4.58
N SER A 55 -14.47 2.04 4.73
CA SER A 55 -13.92 2.91 5.80
C SER A 55 -13.74 4.37 5.36
N PHE A 56 -13.37 4.58 4.10
CA PHE A 56 -13.12 5.93 3.59
C PHE A 56 -14.38 6.55 3.01
N THR A 57 -14.47 7.87 3.13
CA THR A 57 -15.53 8.68 2.56
C THR A 57 -14.93 9.81 1.72
N GLY A 58 -15.74 10.36 0.81
CA GLY A 58 -15.34 11.48 -0.06
C GLY A 58 -14.08 11.22 -0.88
N MET A 59 -13.24 12.24 -1.01
CA MET A 59 -12.03 12.19 -1.85
C MET A 59 -11.02 11.12 -1.40
N LEU A 60 -10.99 10.79 -0.10
CA LEU A 60 -10.09 9.76 0.42
C LEU A 60 -10.52 8.36 -0.06
N LYS A 61 -11.84 8.13 -0.18
CA LYS A 61 -12.38 6.91 -0.76
C LYS A 61 -11.98 6.77 -2.22
N ASP A 62 -12.16 7.84 -2.99
CA ASP A 62 -11.84 7.81 -4.43
C ASP A 62 -10.33 7.58 -4.64
N ALA A 63 -9.47 8.20 -3.82
CA ALA A 63 -8.03 7.97 -3.85
C ALA A 63 -7.68 6.50 -3.50
N SER A 64 -8.31 5.93 -2.47
CA SER A 64 -8.11 4.55 -2.06
C SER A 64 -8.61 3.55 -3.12
N ASP A 65 -9.81 3.76 -3.67
CA ASP A 65 -10.38 2.88 -4.69
C ASP A 65 -9.56 2.92 -5.97
N ASN A 66 -9.12 4.11 -6.40
CA ASN A 66 -8.23 4.24 -7.55
C ASN A 66 -6.88 3.57 -7.30
N PHE A 67 -6.30 3.72 -6.10
CA PHE A 67 -5.06 3.04 -5.76
C PHE A 67 -5.24 1.51 -5.81
N ASN A 68 -6.31 1.00 -5.21
CA ASN A 68 -6.62 -0.42 -5.20
C ASN A 68 -6.86 -0.98 -6.61
N ALA A 69 -7.57 -0.24 -7.47
CA ALA A 69 -7.82 -0.63 -8.86
C ALA A 69 -6.52 -0.72 -9.67
N ILE A 70 -5.61 0.25 -9.50
CA ILE A 70 -4.30 0.22 -10.17
C ILE A 70 -3.46 -0.96 -9.68
N LEU A 71 -3.47 -1.25 -8.37
CA LEU A 71 -2.79 -2.44 -7.85
C LEU A 71 -3.36 -3.72 -8.46
N ASP A 72 -4.68 -3.83 -8.57
CA ASP A 72 -5.36 -4.98 -9.17
C ASP A 72 -4.99 -5.17 -10.64
N GLU A 73 -4.99 -4.08 -11.40
CA GLU A 73 -4.59 -4.08 -12.81
C GLU A 73 -3.11 -4.46 -12.96
N THR A 74 -2.24 -3.91 -12.12
CA THR A 74 -0.80 -4.21 -12.13
C THR A 74 -0.55 -5.68 -11.81
N VAL A 75 -1.23 -6.26 -10.81
CA VAL A 75 -1.14 -7.69 -10.48
C VAL A 75 -1.67 -8.57 -11.62
N LYS A 76 -2.75 -8.14 -12.29
CA LYS A 76 -3.33 -8.86 -13.43
C LYS A 76 -2.35 -8.87 -14.61
N ASP A 77 -1.72 -7.74 -14.89
CA ASP A 77 -0.76 -7.59 -15.98
C ASP A 77 0.59 -8.25 -15.69
N LEU A 78 0.96 -8.37 -14.42
CA LEU A 78 2.12 -9.16 -14.00
C LEU A 78 2.04 -10.62 -14.48
N LYS A 79 0.82 -11.15 -14.70
CA LYS A 79 0.63 -12.49 -15.29
C LYS A 79 1.22 -12.64 -16.68
N GLN A 80 1.37 -11.54 -17.42
CA GLN A 80 1.95 -11.50 -18.75
C GLN A 80 3.49 -11.41 -18.72
N ALA A 81 4.10 -11.32 -17.53
CA ALA A 81 5.55 -11.24 -17.30
C ALA A 81 6.27 -10.10 -18.06
N ASP A 82 5.56 -9.02 -18.42
CA ASP A 82 6.14 -7.83 -19.02
C ASP A 82 6.61 -6.85 -17.93
N GLU A 83 7.89 -6.97 -17.57
CA GLU A 83 8.56 -6.14 -16.56
C GLU A 83 8.49 -4.64 -16.89
N ARG A 84 8.66 -4.26 -18.17
CA ARG A 84 8.64 -2.84 -18.57
C ARG A 84 7.26 -2.25 -18.36
N LYS A 85 6.21 -3.00 -18.71
CA LYS A 85 4.83 -2.57 -18.48
C LYS A 85 4.54 -2.46 -16.99
N THR A 86 4.92 -3.46 -16.18
CA THR A 86 4.71 -3.38 -14.73
C THR A 86 5.43 -2.19 -14.10
N ASN A 87 6.68 -1.92 -14.47
CA ASN A 87 7.43 -0.79 -13.91
C ASN A 87 6.75 0.55 -14.23
N LYS A 88 6.25 0.75 -15.45
CA LYS A 88 5.46 1.94 -15.81
C LYS A 88 4.17 2.07 -15.01
N GLN A 89 3.51 0.95 -14.71
CA GLN A 89 2.29 0.94 -13.89
C GLN A 89 2.60 1.29 -12.44
N ILE A 90 3.70 0.78 -11.88
CA ILE A 90 4.20 1.14 -10.55
C ILE A 90 4.51 2.64 -10.47
N GLU A 91 5.20 3.19 -11.47
CA GLU A 91 5.47 4.63 -11.56
C GLU A 91 4.17 5.46 -11.60
N SER A 92 3.20 5.05 -12.43
CA SER A 92 1.90 5.71 -12.52
C SER A 92 1.12 5.64 -11.20
N ALA A 93 1.17 4.51 -10.50
CA ALA A 93 0.52 4.30 -9.22
C ALA A 93 1.10 5.20 -8.11
N SER A 94 2.36 5.60 -8.23
CA SER A 94 3.03 6.45 -7.24
C SER A 94 2.37 7.82 -7.06
N GLY A 95 1.79 8.40 -8.13
CA GLY A 95 1.03 9.65 -8.05
C GLY A 95 -0.31 9.49 -7.33
N VAL A 96 -0.92 8.31 -7.39
CA VAL A 96 -2.17 8.01 -6.69
C VAL A 96 -1.91 7.70 -5.21
N LEU A 97 -0.79 7.03 -4.90
CA LEU A 97 -0.35 6.82 -3.52
C LEU A 97 -0.15 8.15 -2.79
N ASP A 98 0.46 9.14 -3.43
CA ASP A 98 0.71 10.45 -2.80
C ASP A 98 -0.60 11.16 -2.41
N LYS A 99 -1.61 11.12 -3.30
CA LYS A 99 -2.96 11.66 -3.00
C LYS A 99 -3.62 10.92 -1.84
N LEU A 100 -3.55 9.59 -1.82
CA LEU A 100 -4.08 8.75 -0.74
C LEU A 100 -3.40 9.11 0.58
N LEU A 101 -2.08 9.24 0.58
CA LEU A 101 -1.28 9.47 1.77
C LEU A 101 -1.51 10.87 2.35
N ILE A 102 -1.54 11.92 1.51
CA ILE A 102 -1.93 13.28 1.95
C ILE A 102 -3.35 13.27 2.56
N GLY A 103 -4.28 12.52 1.95
CA GLY A 103 -5.63 12.37 2.46
C GLY A 103 -5.68 11.71 3.85
N LEU A 104 -4.92 10.63 4.06
CA LEU A 104 -4.78 9.96 5.36
C LEU A 104 -4.17 10.89 6.41
N GLU A 105 -3.06 11.54 6.07
CA GLU A 105 -2.35 12.47 6.95
C GLU A 105 -3.26 13.62 7.40
N THR A 106 -4.00 14.20 6.47
CA THR A 106 -4.98 15.26 6.76
C THR A 106 -6.10 14.78 7.68
N ASN A 107 -6.73 13.64 7.36
CA ASN A 107 -7.82 13.08 8.16
C ASN A 107 -7.37 12.63 9.56
N CYS A 108 -6.12 12.18 9.67
CA CYS A 108 -5.52 11.79 10.94
C CYS A 108 -4.85 12.96 11.67
N SER A 109 -4.83 14.16 11.11
CA SER A 109 -4.10 15.32 11.65
C SER A 109 -2.63 14.99 11.97
N VAL A 110 -1.98 14.28 11.06
CA VAL A 110 -0.60 13.80 11.15
C VAL A 110 0.31 14.68 10.30
N ASN A 111 1.44 15.08 10.86
CA ASN A 111 2.56 15.61 10.11
C ASN A 111 3.60 14.51 9.91
N ARG A 112 3.84 14.12 8.64
CA ARG A 112 4.73 13.01 8.27
C ARG A 112 6.10 13.06 8.93
N ILE A 113 6.69 14.24 9.04
CA ILE A 113 8.05 14.42 9.54
C ILE A 113 8.08 14.30 11.06
N SER A 114 7.20 15.03 11.77
CA SER A 114 7.22 15.03 13.24
C SER A 114 6.62 13.77 13.85
N ASP A 115 5.62 13.18 13.18
CA ASP A 115 4.80 12.12 13.75
C ASP A 115 5.16 10.73 13.21
N PHE A 116 6.21 10.62 12.39
CA PHE A 116 6.66 9.37 11.77
C PHE A 116 6.68 8.19 12.75
N ASN A 117 7.42 8.34 13.86
CA ASN A 117 7.56 7.31 14.88
C ASN A 117 6.28 7.07 15.67
N TYR A 118 5.41 8.08 15.80
CA TYR A 118 4.11 7.95 16.45
C TYR A 118 3.17 7.09 15.61
N VAL A 119 3.06 7.37 14.31
CA VAL A 119 2.21 6.63 13.37
C VAL A 119 2.62 5.17 13.28
N LYS A 120 3.93 4.87 13.20
CA LYS A 120 4.43 3.49 13.12
C LYS A 120 4.04 2.63 14.34
N ARG A 121 3.73 3.22 15.49
CA ARG A 121 3.27 2.48 16.69
C ARG A 121 1.86 1.92 16.52
N PHE A 122 1.06 2.47 15.62
CA PHE A 122 -0.28 1.96 15.32
C PHE A 122 -0.26 0.74 14.41
N LEU A 123 0.88 0.40 13.80
CA LEU A 123 1.00 -0.77 12.97
C LEU A 123 0.69 -2.04 13.78
N SER A 124 -0.47 -2.62 13.50
CA SER A 124 -0.97 -3.82 14.15
C SER A 124 -0.06 -5.02 13.86
N ASN A 125 -0.05 -5.98 14.80
CA ASN A 125 0.67 -7.24 14.62
C ASN A 125 0.17 -8.00 13.38
N SER A 126 -1.11 -7.86 13.03
CA SER A 126 -1.70 -8.42 11.81
C SER A 126 -1.03 -7.86 10.55
N PHE A 127 -0.83 -6.53 10.45
CA PHE A 127 -0.09 -5.96 9.33
C PHE A 127 1.40 -6.26 9.36
N LYS A 128 2.04 -6.30 10.53
CA LYS A 128 3.44 -6.75 10.62
C LYS A 128 3.62 -8.16 10.09
N ALA A 129 2.76 -9.09 10.49
CA ALA A 129 2.75 -10.46 10.00
C ALA A 129 2.49 -10.48 8.48
N LEU A 130 1.46 -9.76 8.01
CA LEU A 130 1.14 -9.68 6.58
C LEU A 130 2.32 -9.18 5.74
N ILE A 131 2.98 -8.10 6.16
CA ILE A 131 4.15 -7.53 5.48
C ILE A 131 5.28 -8.55 5.49
N THR A 132 5.63 -9.11 6.65
CA THR A 132 6.76 -10.02 6.82
C THR A 132 6.56 -11.31 6.03
N ASP A 133 5.41 -11.97 6.18
CA ASP A 133 5.12 -13.27 5.56
C ASP A 133 5.08 -13.16 4.04
N ASN A 134 4.58 -12.05 3.51
CA ASN A 134 4.47 -11.85 2.07
C ASN A 134 5.77 -11.37 1.43
N LEU A 135 6.57 -10.55 2.13
CA LEU A 135 7.78 -10.01 1.54
C LEU A 135 9.00 -10.91 1.68
N LYS A 136 9.04 -11.83 2.66
CA LYS A 136 10.17 -12.76 2.89
C LYS A 136 10.55 -13.58 1.65
N GLY A 137 9.59 -13.90 0.77
CA GLY A 137 9.84 -14.64 -0.47
C GLY A 137 10.26 -13.77 -1.67
N THR A 138 10.30 -12.44 -1.50
CA THR A 138 10.49 -11.43 -2.56
C THR A 138 11.81 -10.69 -2.50
N GLU A 139 12.63 -10.97 -1.48
CA GLU A 139 13.98 -10.41 -1.30
C GLU A 139 15.00 -11.12 -2.20
#